data_AF-A0A0C2DWV0-F1
#
_entry.id   AF-A0A0C2DWV0-F1
#
_cell.length_a   1.000
_cell.length_b   1.000
_cell.length_c   1.000
_cell.angle_alpha   90.00
_cell.angle_beta   90.00
_cell.angle_gamma   90.00
#
_symmetry.space_group_name_H-M   'P 1'
#
loop_
_entity.id
_entity.type
_entity.pdbx_description
1 polymer ?
#
loop_
_entity_poly.entity_id
_entity_poly.type
_entity_poly.pdbx_seq_one_letter_code
_entity_poly.pdbx_strand_id
1 'polypeptide(L)'
;MWTISINSAINNGENAHYDESCSSTLASTFSNGGRNPETGVATTDLYGRCTRSHSGTSAAAPEAAGVFALALEANPKLTWRDLQHLTVLTSTRNSLFDGRCRDLPDLGLADEDNHRKSKGNCTHFEWQMNGVGLEYNHLFGFGVLDAAEMVMLSMVWKTAPPRYHCTGGTIDTPHEIPEDGNLVLELDTDACLGTATEVRYLEHVQAVVSFNSTRRGDTTLYLGPGKHRGTLKKFSLMLHGTKEPPYAGIEPLLGHVNSKLQVVQTAHKRIAP
;
A
#
# COMPACT_ATOMS: atom_id res chain seq x y z
N MET A 1 10.91 -2.63 -4.11
CA MET A 1 10.55 -3.11 -2.77
C MET A 1 10.67 -4.63 -2.75
N TRP A 2 11.15 -5.24 -1.67
CA TRP A 2 11.39 -6.69 -1.59
C TRP A 2 10.66 -7.36 -0.42
N THR A 3 9.98 -6.57 0.40
CA THR A 3 9.26 -6.99 1.61
C THR A 3 7.78 -6.70 1.44
N ILE A 4 6.93 -7.56 2.00
CA ILE A 4 5.50 -7.30 2.15
C ILE A 4 5.28 -6.71 3.55
N SER A 5 5.02 -5.41 3.62
CA SER A 5 4.80 -4.72 4.90
C SER A 5 3.37 -4.94 5.38
N ILE A 6 3.25 -5.46 6.61
CA ILE A 6 1.99 -5.82 7.25
C ILE A 6 1.81 -4.96 8.50
N ASN A 7 0.66 -4.28 8.58
CA ASN A 7 0.26 -3.56 9.78
C ASN A 7 -0.80 -4.34 10.57
N SER A 8 -1.29 -3.76 11.66
CA SER A 8 -2.29 -4.43 12.51
C SER A 8 -3.69 -3.87 12.31
N ALA A 9 -4.68 -4.69 12.63
CA ALA A 9 -6.04 -4.29 12.92
C ALA A 9 -6.47 -5.01 14.20
N ILE A 10 -7.30 -4.38 15.01
CA ILE A 10 -7.82 -5.02 16.23
C ILE A 10 -9.19 -5.63 15.92
N ASN A 11 -9.68 -6.50 16.81
CA ASN A 11 -10.88 -7.31 16.55
C ASN A 11 -12.17 -6.53 16.23
N ASN A 12 -12.25 -5.23 16.57
CA ASN A 12 -13.40 -4.39 16.23
C ASN A 12 -13.21 -3.59 14.91
N GLY A 13 -12.09 -3.77 14.22
CA GLY A 13 -11.71 -3.03 13.00
C GLY A 13 -10.93 -1.73 13.23
N GLU A 14 -10.70 -1.32 14.48
CA GLU A 14 -9.88 -0.14 14.82
C GLU A 14 -8.40 -0.42 14.53
N ASN A 15 -7.64 0.62 14.18
CA ASN A 15 -6.18 0.56 14.16
C ASN A 15 -5.62 0.35 15.58
N ALA A 16 -4.52 -0.39 15.69
CA ALA A 16 -3.87 -0.57 16.98
C ALA A 16 -3.15 0.71 17.43
N HIS A 17 -2.99 0.87 18.75
CA HIS A 17 -2.41 2.10 19.31
C HIS A 17 -0.90 2.28 19.00
N TYR A 18 -0.21 1.23 18.55
CA TYR A 18 1.20 1.26 18.15
C TYR A 18 1.38 1.34 16.62
N ASP A 19 0.30 1.32 15.84
CA ASP A 19 0.42 1.29 14.38
C ASP A 19 1.04 2.58 13.82
N GLU A 20 1.94 2.37 12.87
CA GLU A 20 2.59 3.39 12.06
C GLU A 20 1.87 3.51 10.72
N SER A 21 1.68 4.74 10.24
CA SER A 21 1.03 5.01 8.95
C SER A 21 2.09 5.24 7.89
N CYS A 22 2.06 4.49 6.79
CA CYS A 22 3.04 4.56 5.72
C CYS A 22 2.43 4.14 4.38
N SER A 23 2.85 4.80 3.28
CA SER A 23 2.46 4.42 1.91
C SER A 23 3.06 3.08 1.45
N SER A 24 4.02 2.52 2.20
CA SER A 24 4.64 1.23 1.93
C SER A 24 3.89 0.03 2.51
N THR A 25 2.90 0.26 3.37
CA THR A 25 2.04 -0.80 3.95
C THR A 25 1.17 -1.41 2.86
N LEU A 26 1.23 -2.73 2.67
CA LEU A 26 0.46 -3.40 1.62
C LEU A 26 -0.87 -3.97 2.13
N ALA A 27 -0.89 -4.47 3.36
CA ALA A 27 -2.08 -5.05 3.99
C ALA A 27 -1.95 -5.00 5.52
N SER A 28 -2.99 -5.45 6.20
CA SER A 28 -2.98 -5.71 7.65
C SER A 28 -3.39 -7.14 7.97
N THR A 29 -3.07 -7.59 9.18
CA THR A 29 -3.72 -8.74 9.82
C THR A 29 -4.14 -8.40 11.25
N PHE A 30 -4.70 -9.36 11.98
CA PHE A 30 -5.20 -9.08 13.31
C PHE A 30 -4.08 -9.06 14.35
N SER A 31 -4.25 -8.22 15.36
CA SER A 31 -3.41 -8.19 16.56
C SER A 31 -4.20 -7.58 17.72
N ASN A 32 -3.53 -7.32 18.84
CA ASN A 32 -4.13 -6.70 20.00
C ASN A 32 -4.23 -5.17 19.85
N GLY A 33 -5.21 -4.54 20.50
CA GLY A 33 -5.30 -3.08 20.56
C GLY A 33 -4.58 -2.42 21.74
N GLY A 34 -3.88 -3.21 22.56
CA GLY A 34 -3.17 -2.78 23.77
C GLY A 34 -4.03 -2.28 24.94
N ARG A 35 -5.34 -2.06 24.77
CA ARG A 35 -6.24 -1.67 25.87
C ARG A 35 -6.57 -2.82 26.82
N ASN A 36 -6.56 -4.06 26.32
CA ASN A 36 -6.78 -5.26 27.12
C ASN A 36 -5.67 -6.30 26.88
N PRO A 37 -4.84 -6.64 27.88
CA PRO A 37 -3.81 -7.67 27.76
C PRO A 37 -4.35 -9.06 27.47
N GLU A 38 -5.62 -9.34 27.80
CA GLU A 38 -6.29 -10.63 27.59
C GLU A 38 -6.79 -10.84 26.15
N THR A 39 -6.72 -9.81 25.29
CA THR A 39 -7.16 -9.88 23.88
C THR A 39 -5.99 -9.90 22.90
N GLY A 40 -4.87 -10.51 23.29
CA GLY A 40 -3.72 -10.73 22.42
C GLY A 40 -3.87 -11.94 21.50
N VAL A 41 -2.87 -12.13 20.65
CA VAL A 41 -2.77 -13.30 19.78
C VAL A 41 -2.37 -14.51 20.63
N ALA A 42 -3.16 -15.58 20.53
CA ALA A 42 -2.89 -16.83 21.22
C ALA A 42 -1.84 -17.64 20.44
N THR A 43 -0.71 -17.96 21.08
CA THR A 43 0.38 -18.70 20.45
C THR A 43 1.23 -19.43 21.49
N THR A 44 2.21 -20.22 21.03
CA THR A 44 3.21 -20.87 21.89
C THR A 44 4.16 -19.85 22.51
N ASP A 45 4.65 -20.13 23.71
CA ASP A 45 5.57 -19.30 24.47
C ASP A 45 6.77 -20.13 24.97
N LEU A 46 7.80 -19.44 25.45
CA LEU A 46 9.03 -20.03 25.96
C LEU A 46 8.75 -21.06 27.07
N TYR A 47 9.67 -22.01 27.22
CA TYR A 47 9.63 -23.03 28.27
C TYR A 47 8.41 -23.96 28.19
N GLY A 48 7.94 -24.25 26.97
CA GLY A 48 6.79 -25.14 26.74
C GLY A 48 5.47 -24.56 27.24
N ARG A 49 5.34 -23.24 27.24
CA ARG A 49 4.14 -22.54 27.68
C ARG A 49 3.31 -22.06 26.48
N CYS A 50 2.14 -21.52 26.78
CA CYS A 50 1.30 -20.81 25.82
C CYS A 50 1.06 -19.40 26.34
N THR A 51 0.88 -18.46 25.41
CA THR A 51 0.51 -17.08 25.70
C THR A 51 -0.78 -16.72 24.98
N ARG A 52 -1.54 -15.78 25.56
CA ARG A 52 -2.70 -15.12 24.95
C ARG A 52 -2.51 -13.61 24.87
N SER A 53 -1.29 -13.14 25.14
CA SER A 53 -0.93 -11.73 25.25
C SER A 53 0.12 -11.30 24.22
N HIS A 54 0.43 -12.13 23.22
CA HIS A 54 1.30 -11.71 22.13
C HIS A 54 0.64 -10.55 21.36
N SER A 55 1.42 -9.52 21.05
CA SER A 55 0.91 -8.21 20.63
C SER A 55 1.86 -7.49 19.70
N GLY A 56 1.39 -6.37 19.13
CA GLY A 56 2.19 -5.55 18.24
C GLY A 56 1.99 -5.95 16.78
N THR A 57 2.52 -5.13 15.88
CA THR A 57 2.71 -5.50 14.47
C THR A 57 3.57 -6.76 14.30
N SER A 58 4.41 -7.06 15.30
CA SER A 58 5.18 -8.30 15.39
C SER A 58 4.31 -9.56 15.50
N ALA A 59 3.08 -9.46 16.00
CA ALA A 59 2.14 -10.59 16.03
C ALA A 59 1.36 -10.73 14.71
N ALA A 60 1.15 -9.61 14.00
CA ALA A 60 0.48 -9.58 12.71
C ALA A 60 1.33 -10.21 11.59
N ALA A 61 2.63 -9.90 11.53
CA ALA A 61 3.49 -10.41 10.46
C ALA A 61 3.56 -11.96 10.37
N PRO A 62 3.64 -12.73 11.47
CA PRO A 62 3.55 -14.20 11.44
C PRO A 62 2.20 -14.74 10.93
N GLU A 63 1.08 -14.06 11.21
CA GLU A 63 -0.23 -14.45 10.66
C GLU A 63 -0.23 -14.32 9.14
N ALA A 64 0.27 -13.20 8.61
CA ALA A 64 0.44 -13.00 7.18
C ALA A 64 1.36 -14.06 6.56
N ALA A 65 2.46 -14.39 7.23
CA ALA A 65 3.36 -15.45 6.77
C ALA A 65 2.65 -16.82 6.68
N GLY A 66 1.76 -17.13 7.62
CA GLY A 66 0.91 -18.32 7.56
C GLY A 66 -0.03 -18.32 6.35
N VAL A 67 -0.68 -17.18 6.07
CA VAL A 67 -1.54 -17.03 4.88
C VAL A 67 -0.74 -17.19 3.58
N PHE A 68 0.47 -16.61 3.50
CA PHE A 68 1.35 -16.78 2.34
C PHE A 68 1.82 -18.23 2.17
N ALA A 69 2.02 -18.97 3.26
CA ALA A 69 2.34 -20.39 3.20
C ALA A 69 1.20 -21.20 2.56
N LEU A 70 -0.06 -20.91 2.91
CA LEU A 70 -1.23 -21.55 2.29
C LEU A 70 -1.34 -21.22 0.79
N ALA A 71 -1.06 -19.97 0.42
CA ALA A 71 -1.03 -19.55 -0.99
C ALA A 71 0.05 -20.29 -1.79
N LEU A 72 1.26 -20.42 -1.22
CA LEU A 72 2.38 -21.16 -1.81
C LEU A 72 2.12 -22.67 -1.87
N GLU A 73 1.40 -23.22 -0.90
CA GLU A 73 0.95 -24.63 -0.95
C GLU A 73 -0.02 -24.84 -2.10
N ALA A 74 -0.98 -23.93 -2.30
CA ALA A 74 -1.92 -23.98 -3.40
C ALA A 74 -1.25 -23.78 -4.78
N ASN A 75 -0.19 -22.97 -4.84
CA ASN A 75 0.58 -22.75 -6.06
C ASN A 75 2.08 -22.51 -5.76
N PRO A 76 2.92 -23.56 -5.81
CA PRO A 76 4.36 -23.43 -5.54
C PRO A 76 5.16 -22.65 -6.58
N LYS A 77 4.52 -22.25 -7.70
CA LYS A 77 5.17 -21.47 -8.78
C LYS A 77 5.06 -19.96 -8.57
N LEU A 78 4.33 -19.52 -7.55
CA LEU A 78 4.20 -18.09 -7.23
C LEU A 78 5.58 -17.48 -6.96
N THR A 79 5.86 -16.38 -7.64
CA THR A 79 7.05 -15.56 -7.38
C THR A 79 6.80 -14.62 -6.19
N TRP A 80 7.87 -14.01 -5.68
CA TRP A 80 7.77 -12.99 -4.62
C TRP A 80 6.89 -11.79 -5.02
N ARG A 81 6.83 -11.45 -6.32
CA ARG A 81 5.92 -10.40 -6.85
C ARG A 81 4.50 -10.88 -6.90
N ASP A 82 4.26 -12.12 -7.31
CA ASP A 82 2.92 -12.69 -7.37
C ASP A 82 2.23 -12.64 -6.00
N LEU A 83 2.95 -12.94 -4.92
CA LEU A 83 2.43 -12.80 -3.55
C LEU A 83 2.05 -11.35 -3.20
N GLN A 84 2.79 -10.35 -3.68
CA GLN A 84 2.43 -8.95 -3.50
C GLN A 84 1.15 -8.60 -4.27
N HIS A 85 1.04 -9.03 -5.53
CA HIS A 85 -0.17 -8.83 -6.33
C HIS A 85 -1.40 -9.51 -5.70
N LEU A 86 -1.25 -10.76 -5.25
CA LEU A 86 -2.31 -11.49 -4.54
C LEU A 86 -2.74 -10.72 -3.29
N THR A 87 -1.78 -10.26 -2.48
CA THR A 87 -2.08 -9.44 -1.29
C THR A 87 -2.97 -8.24 -1.62
N VAL A 88 -2.64 -7.48 -2.66
CA VAL A 88 -3.44 -6.31 -3.09
C VAL A 88 -4.87 -6.72 -3.50
N LEU A 89 -4.98 -7.78 -4.30
CA LEU A 89 -6.23 -8.23 -4.93
C LEU A 89 -7.15 -9.02 -3.97
N THR A 90 -6.62 -9.57 -2.89
CA THR A 90 -7.39 -10.40 -1.96
C THR A 90 -7.57 -9.80 -0.58
N SER A 91 -6.83 -8.76 -0.21
CA SER A 91 -7.09 -8.01 1.02
C SER A 91 -8.47 -7.34 1.03
N THR A 92 -9.09 -7.20 2.20
CA THR A 92 -10.43 -6.65 2.37
C THR A 92 -10.46 -5.49 3.36
N ARG A 93 -11.14 -4.41 3.00
CA ARG A 93 -11.31 -3.23 3.86
C ARG A 93 -12.19 -3.50 5.09
N ASN A 94 -13.01 -4.56 5.07
CA ASN A 94 -14.23 -4.70 5.86
C ASN A 94 -14.14 -4.15 7.30
N SER A 95 -14.97 -3.14 7.56
CA SER A 95 -15.17 -2.48 8.86
C SER A 95 -13.90 -1.88 9.49
N LEU A 96 -12.84 -1.65 8.71
CA LEU A 96 -11.63 -1.00 9.20
C LEU A 96 -11.79 0.52 9.31
N PHE A 97 -11.45 1.08 10.47
CA PHE A 97 -11.50 2.51 10.73
C PHE A 97 -10.35 2.97 11.63
N ASP A 98 -9.99 4.25 11.49
CA ASP A 98 -9.05 4.90 12.40
C ASP A 98 -9.80 5.38 13.65
N GLY A 99 -9.56 4.75 14.79
CA GLY A 99 -10.16 5.15 16.07
C GLY A 99 -9.43 6.33 16.71
N ARG A 100 -8.28 6.75 16.16
CA ARG A 100 -7.51 7.87 16.66
C ARG A 100 -7.66 9.05 15.70
N CYS A 101 -8.51 9.99 16.07
CA CYS A 101 -8.65 11.29 15.41
C CYS A 101 -7.34 12.10 15.50
N ARG A 102 -6.31 11.73 14.76
CA ARG A 102 -5.08 12.53 14.67
C ARG A 102 -5.37 13.70 13.73
N ASP A 103 -4.86 14.88 14.05
CA ASP A 103 -4.88 16.01 13.11
C ASP A 103 -3.64 15.92 12.20
N LEU A 104 -3.82 15.90 10.87
CA LEU A 104 -2.76 16.09 9.87
C LEU A 104 -2.66 17.59 9.69
N PRO A 105 -1.47 18.12 9.42
CA PRO A 105 -1.35 19.48 8.95
C PRO A 105 -2.21 19.66 7.69
N ASP A 106 -3.11 20.64 7.72
CA ASP A 106 -3.80 21.11 6.51
C ASP A 106 -2.73 21.65 5.57
N LEU A 107 -2.45 20.90 4.50
CA LEU A 107 -1.43 21.28 3.55
C LEU A 107 -1.86 22.47 2.69
N GLY A 108 -3.12 22.93 2.77
CA GLY A 108 -3.61 24.04 1.94
C GLY A 108 -3.49 23.78 0.44
N LEU A 109 -3.34 22.51 0.05
CA LEU A 109 -3.36 22.06 -1.34
C LEU A 109 -4.82 21.93 -1.74
N ALA A 110 -5.27 22.69 -2.74
CA ALA A 110 -6.63 22.63 -3.22
C ALA A 110 -6.89 21.25 -3.84
N ASP A 111 -7.71 20.45 -3.18
CA ASP A 111 -8.24 19.22 -3.75
C ASP A 111 -9.36 19.59 -4.73
N GLU A 112 -9.19 19.27 -6.02
CA GLU A 112 -10.23 19.46 -7.05
C GLU A 112 -11.43 18.53 -6.78
N ASP A 113 -11.24 17.48 -5.98
CA ASP A 113 -12.34 16.67 -5.51
C ASP A 113 -13.02 17.32 -4.30
N ASN A 114 -14.32 17.59 -4.44
CA ASN A 114 -15.23 18.00 -3.35
C ASN A 114 -15.32 16.92 -2.26
N HIS A 115 -14.23 16.66 -1.54
CA HIS A 115 -14.23 15.90 -0.30
C HIS A 115 -14.94 16.76 0.73
N ARG A 116 -16.25 16.51 0.81
CA ARG A 116 -17.19 17.08 1.75
C ARG A 116 -16.57 16.96 3.14
N LYS A 117 -15.96 18.04 3.66
CA LYS A 117 -15.40 18.08 5.03
C LYS A 117 -16.46 17.51 5.97
N SER A 118 -16.25 16.29 6.44
CA SER A 118 -17.23 15.59 7.26
C SER A 118 -17.36 16.39 8.54
N LYS A 119 -18.50 17.08 8.69
CA LYS A 119 -18.87 17.73 9.94
C LYS A 119 -19.17 16.62 10.96
N GLY A 120 -18.15 16.23 11.70
CA GLY A 120 -18.27 15.38 12.89
C GLY A 120 -17.75 13.94 12.69
N ASN A 121 -16.95 13.52 13.66
CA ASN A 121 -16.35 12.19 13.86
C ASN A 121 -15.26 11.76 12.87
N CYS A 122 -14.05 12.26 13.11
CA CYS A 122 -12.82 11.46 13.17
C CYS A 122 -12.60 10.38 12.10
N THR A 123 -12.45 10.77 10.84
CA THR A 123 -11.95 9.88 9.78
C THR A 123 -10.77 10.57 9.13
N HIS A 124 -9.59 10.34 9.68
CA HIS A 124 -8.43 11.11 9.25
C HIS A 124 -7.55 10.38 8.24
N PHE A 125 -7.31 9.08 8.46
CA PHE A 125 -6.91 8.20 7.37
C PHE A 125 -8.17 7.72 6.66
N GLU A 126 -8.74 8.58 5.81
CA GLU A 126 -9.82 8.18 4.93
C GLU A 126 -9.32 7.16 3.92
N TRP A 127 -10.18 6.21 3.57
CA TRP A 127 -9.91 5.31 2.48
C TRP A 127 -9.94 6.11 1.17
N GLN A 128 -8.84 6.04 0.43
CA GLN A 128 -8.71 6.72 -0.85
C GLN A 128 -8.82 5.72 -1.98
N MET A 129 -9.34 6.15 -3.12
CA MET A 129 -9.39 5.34 -4.33
C MET A 129 -8.21 5.68 -5.25
N ASN A 130 -7.43 4.67 -5.65
CA ASN A 130 -6.33 4.88 -6.57
C ASN A 130 -6.80 4.92 -8.04
N GLY A 131 -5.89 5.23 -8.97
CA GLY A 131 -6.21 5.41 -10.39
C GLY A 131 -6.74 4.18 -11.13
N VAL A 132 -6.61 2.97 -10.56
CA VAL A 132 -7.21 1.73 -11.13
C VAL A 132 -8.54 1.37 -10.46
N GLY A 133 -9.00 2.16 -9.48
CA GLY A 133 -10.27 1.96 -8.78
C GLY A 133 -10.19 1.08 -7.52
N LEU A 134 -9.00 0.86 -6.98
CA LEU A 134 -8.83 0.13 -5.71
C LEU A 134 -8.76 1.10 -4.53
N GLU A 135 -9.47 0.77 -3.46
CA GLU A 135 -9.38 1.49 -2.20
C GLU A 135 -8.09 1.11 -1.45
N TYR A 136 -7.42 2.09 -0.86
CA TYR A 136 -6.24 1.92 -0.02
C TYR A 136 -6.25 2.89 1.17
N ASN A 137 -5.44 2.59 2.16
CA ASN A 137 -5.28 3.38 3.37
C ASN A 137 -3.84 3.26 3.89
N HIS A 138 -3.21 4.35 4.32
CA HIS A 138 -1.83 4.30 4.81
C HIS A 138 -1.64 3.55 6.15
N LEU A 139 -2.71 3.35 6.93
CA LEU A 139 -2.69 2.44 8.09
C LEU A 139 -2.91 0.99 7.67
N PHE A 140 -3.85 0.73 6.77
CA PHE A 140 -4.33 -0.64 6.51
C PHE A 140 -3.88 -1.25 5.18
N GLY A 141 -3.09 -0.52 4.39
CA GLY A 141 -2.79 -0.88 3.01
C GLY A 141 -4.06 -1.07 2.19
N PHE A 142 -4.18 -2.20 1.51
CA PHE A 142 -5.37 -2.61 0.76
C PHE A 142 -6.42 -3.35 1.60
N GLY A 143 -6.21 -3.46 2.91
CA GLY A 143 -7.11 -4.11 3.87
C GLY A 143 -6.51 -5.32 4.60
N VAL A 144 -7.35 -6.00 5.39
CA VAL A 144 -7.00 -7.25 6.09
C VAL A 144 -6.82 -8.39 5.09
N LEU A 145 -5.76 -9.20 5.24
CA LEU A 145 -5.57 -10.40 4.44
C LEU A 145 -6.76 -11.37 4.58
N ASP A 146 -7.29 -11.83 3.44
CA ASP A 146 -8.25 -12.93 3.37
C ASP A 146 -7.54 -14.19 2.86
N ALA A 147 -7.40 -15.18 3.75
CA ALA A 147 -6.69 -16.42 3.43
C ALA A 147 -7.43 -17.27 2.40
N ALA A 148 -8.76 -17.32 2.47
CA ALA A 148 -9.55 -18.11 1.54
C ALA A 148 -9.47 -17.49 0.14
N GLU A 149 -9.63 -16.17 0.06
CA GLU A 149 -9.55 -15.46 -1.22
C GLU A 149 -8.15 -15.57 -1.84
N MET A 150 -7.10 -15.45 -1.01
CA MET A 150 -5.72 -15.61 -1.47
C MET A 150 -5.46 -17.01 -2.04
N VAL A 151 -5.89 -18.06 -1.33
CA VAL A 151 -5.72 -19.45 -1.79
C VAL A 151 -6.50 -19.70 -3.08
N MET A 152 -7.76 -19.27 -3.15
CA MET A 152 -8.61 -19.46 -4.34
C MET A 152 -8.02 -18.77 -5.57
N LEU A 153 -7.54 -17.54 -5.44
CA LEU A 153 -6.91 -16.82 -6.54
C LEU A 153 -5.53 -17.40 -6.91
N SER A 154 -4.79 -17.94 -5.93
CA SER A 154 -3.49 -18.59 -6.15
C SER A 154 -3.60 -19.81 -7.05
N MET A 155 -4.67 -20.62 -6.92
CA MET A 155 -4.89 -21.83 -7.71
C MET A 155 -4.99 -21.58 -9.23
N VAL A 156 -5.43 -20.39 -9.62
CA VAL A 156 -5.61 -19.97 -11.03
C VAL A 156 -4.59 -18.92 -11.45
N TRP A 157 -3.64 -18.58 -10.59
CA TRP A 157 -2.71 -17.48 -10.81
C TRP A 157 -1.75 -17.76 -11.97
N LYS A 158 -1.53 -16.71 -12.78
CA LYS A 158 -0.49 -16.70 -13.83
C LYS A 158 0.60 -15.71 -13.41
N THR A 159 1.84 -16.19 -13.41
CA THR A 159 3.01 -15.38 -13.01
C THR A 159 3.07 -14.07 -13.78
N ALA A 160 3.27 -12.97 -13.05
CA ALA A 160 3.38 -11.64 -13.64
C ALA A 160 4.55 -11.57 -14.65
N PRO A 161 4.43 -10.74 -15.72
CA PRO A 161 5.50 -10.49 -16.68
C PRO A 161 6.80 -9.98 -16.03
N PRO A 162 7.93 -9.96 -16.75
CA PRO A 162 9.20 -9.44 -16.25
C PRO A 162 9.08 -8.03 -15.66
N ARG A 163 9.75 -7.81 -14.52
CA ARG A 163 9.78 -6.49 -13.86
C ARG A 163 10.83 -5.60 -14.51
N TYR A 164 10.43 -4.38 -14.88
CA TYR A 164 11.32 -3.32 -15.31
C TYR A 164 11.55 -2.28 -14.21
N HIS A 165 12.59 -1.48 -14.40
CA HIS A 165 12.94 -0.35 -13.55
C HIS A 165 13.19 0.85 -14.46
N CYS A 166 12.31 1.84 -14.38
CA CYS A 166 12.41 3.09 -15.12
C CYS A 166 12.82 4.20 -14.15
N THR A 167 13.87 4.94 -14.51
CA THR A 167 14.12 6.25 -13.88
C THR A 167 13.23 7.26 -14.59
N GLY A 168 12.08 7.58 -13.99
CA GLY A 168 11.05 8.42 -14.60
C GLY A 168 11.48 9.87 -14.80
N GLY A 169 12.48 10.31 -14.04
CA GLY A 169 13.15 11.60 -14.20
C GLY A 169 13.99 11.96 -12.99
N THR A 170 14.73 13.06 -13.07
CA THR A 170 15.47 13.63 -11.93
C THR A 170 15.46 15.15 -12.00
N ILE A 171 15.19 15.78 -10.85
CA ILE A 171 15.45 17.19 -10.60
C ILE A 171 16.72 17.24 -9.77
N ASP A 172 17.78 17.82 -10.33
CA ASP A 172 19.11 17.92 -9.72
C ASP A 172 19.49 19.36 -9.34
N THR A 173 18.62 20.32 -9.65
CA THR A 173 18.82 21.73 -9.33
C THR A 173 18.55 21.99 -7.85
N PRO A 174 19.51 22.57 -7.09
CA PRO A 174 19.31 22.93 -5.70
C PRO A 174 18.31 24.06 -5.51
N HIS A 175 17.70 24.05 -4.34
CA HIS A 175 16.33 24.44 -4.22
C HIS A 175 16.01 24.54 -2.72
N GLU A 176 15.58 25.71 -2.26
CA GLU A 176 15.41 26.01 -0.82
C GLU A 176 14.02 25.61 -0.32
N ILE A 177 13.97 24.94 0.85
CA ILE A 177 12.74 24.65 1.60
C ILE A 177 12.39 25.93 2.38
N PRO A 178 11.20 26.55 2.19
CA PRO A 178 10.84 27.76 2.90
C PRO A 178 10.63 27.47 4.39
N GLU A 179 10.85 28.48 5.23
CA GLU A 179 10.57 28.40 6.68
C GLU A 179 9.07 28.27 6.96
N ASP A 180 8.23 28.88 6.10
CA ASP A 180 6.77 28.81 6.12
C ASP A 180 6.21 28.43 4.74
N GLY A 181 5.18 27.59 4.73
CA GLY A 181 4.49 27.16 3.51
C GLY A 181 5.06 25.89 2.88
N ASN A 182 4.68 25.65 1.62
CA ASN A 182 4.95 24.38 0.94
C ASN A 182 5.92 24.50 -0.22
N LEU A 183 6.49 23.34 -0.51
CA LEU A 183 7.47 23.13 -1.54
C LEU A 183 7.00 22.06 -2.52
N VAL A 184 6.63 22.44 -3.74
CA VAL A 184 6.03 21.49 -4.70
C VAL A 184 6.84 21.41 -5.99
N LEU A 185 7.38 20.23 -6.26
CA LEU A 185 8.11 19.95 -7.49
C LEU A 185 7.26 19.13 -8.45
N GLU A 186 7.34 19.51 -9.73
CA GLU A 186 6.69 18.80 -10.82
C GLU A 186 7.73 18.06 -11.64
N LEU A 187 7.42 16.80 -11.95
CA LEU A 187 8.26 15.95 -12.79
C LEU A 187 7.35 15.25 -13.79
N ASP A 188 7.52 15.61 -15.06
CA ASP A 188 6.86 14.91 -16.16
C ASP A 188 7.64 13.66 -16.51
N THR A 189 6.93 12.55 -16.66
CA THR A 189 7.51 11.26 -17.02
C THR A 189 6.65 10.53 -18.04
N ASP A 190 7.29 9.95 -19.05
CA ASP A 190 6.65 9.06 -20.01
C ASP A 190 6.77 7.57 -19.60
N ALA A 191 7.24 7.31 -18.38
CA ALA A 191 7.55 5.98 -17.88
C ALA A 191 8.51 5.17 -18.78
N CYS A 192 9.48 5.86 -19.39
CA CYS A 192 10.50 5.30 -20.26
C CYS A 192 9.92 4.68 -21.54
N LEU A 193 8.88 5.31 -22.10
CA LEU A 193 8.17 4.85 -23.29
C LEU A 193 9.12 4.55 -24.47
N GLY A 194 8.95 3.38 -25.10
CA GLY A 194 9.75 2.97 -26.27
C GLY A 194 11.15 2.45 -25.95
N THR A 195 11.56 2.44 -24.68
CA THR A 195 12.87 1.90 -24.25
C THR A 195 12.76 0.44 -23.77
N ALA A 196 13.91 -0.17 -23.48
CA ALA A 196 13.97 -1.51 -22.89
C ALA A 196 13.46 -1.58 -21.43
N THR A 197 13.30 -0.44 -20.75
CA THR A 197 12.86 -0.34 -19.35
C THR A 197 11.47 0.29 -19.20
N GLU A 198 10.70 0.33 -20.29
CA GLU A 198 9.34 0.86 -20.33
C GLU A 198 8.42 0.20 -19.29
N VAL A 199 7.68 1.02 -18.55
CA VAL A 199 6.69 0.57 -17.54
C VAL A 199 5.31 1.10 -17.93
N ARG A 200 4.36 0.20 -18.19
CA ARG A 200 2.95 0.55 -18.49
C ARG A 200 2.01 0.23 -17.33
N TYR A 201 2.31 -0.81 -16.57
CA TYR A 201 1.51 -1.25 -15.43
C TYR A 201 2.39 -1.18 -14.17
N LEU A 202 2.06 -0.23 -13.31
CA LEU A 202 2.86 0.12 -12.14
C LEU A 202 2.70 -0.88 -10.99
N GLU A 203 3.80 -1.16 -10.30
CA GLU A 203 3.84 -1.97 -9.07
C GLU A 203 4.32 -1.14 -7.88
N HIS A 204 5.51 -0.54 -7.98
CA HIS A 204 6.09 0.26 -6.91
C HIS A 204 6.63 1.59 -7.45
N VAL A 205 6.53 2.62 -6.63
CA VAL A 205 7.13 3.93 -6.85
C VAL A 205 8.11 4.22 -5.74
N GLN A 206 9.29 4.74 -6.08
CA GLN A 206 10.23 5.24 -5.09
C GLN A 206 10.60 6.68 -5.43
N ALA A 207 10.41 7.56 -4.45
CA ALA A 207 10.92 8.92 -4.48
C ALA A 207 12.26 8.95 -3.73
N VAL A 208 13.37 9.09 -4.46
CA VAL A 208 14.70 9.25 -3.85
C VAL A 208 14.94 10.75 -3.67
N VAL A 209 14.82 11.21 -2.44
CA VAL A 209 15.00 12.62 -2.06
C VAL A 209 16.31 12.84 -1.34
N SER A 210 16.95 13.97 -1.58
CA SER A 210 18.06 14.47 -0.78
C SER A 210 17.78 15.92 -0.41
N PHE A 211 17.82 16.23 0.89
CA PHE A 211 17.62 17.58 1.40
C PHE A 211 18.30 17.74 2.76
N ASN A 212 18.55 18.98 3.17
CA ASN A 212 19.00 19.30 4.53
C ASN A 212 17.80 19.87 5.30
N SER A 213 17.68 19.52 6.56
CA SER A 213 16.70 20.12 7.47
C SER A 213 17.34 20.31 8.84
N THR A 214 17.08 21.46 9.47
CA THR A 214 17.51 21.73 10.84
C THR A 214 16.75 20.87 11.85
N ARG A 215 15.50 20.50 11.53
CA ARG A 215 14.63 19.62 12.31
C ARG A 215 13.85 18.68 11.39
N ARG A 216 14.39 17.47 11.18
CA ARG A 216 13.78 16.48 10.27
C ARG A 216 12.31 16.14 10.60
N GLY A 217 11.93 16.17 11.89
CA GLY A 217 10.56 15.87 12.33
C GLY A 217 9.51 16.90 11.92
N ASP A 218 9.94 18.11 11.53
CA ASP A 218 9.05 19.21 11.11
C ASP A 218 8.85 19.21 9.58
N THR A 219 9.56 18.34 8.85
CA THR A 219 9.47 18.23 7.38
C THR A 219 8.54 17.10 6.98
N THR A 220 7.49 17.40 6.21
CA THR A 220 6.58 16.40 5.67
C THR A 220 6.73 16.30 4.15
N LEU A 221 6.70 15.08 3.61
CA LEU A 221 6.83 14.80 2.18
C LEU A 221 5.56 14.15 1.66
N TYR A 222 5.04 14.67 0.56
CA TYR A 222 3.89 14.13 -0.14
C TYR A 222 4.24 13.93 -1.61
N LEU A 223 3.73 12.84 -2.19
CA LEU A 223 3.79 12.56 -3.62
C LEU A 223 2.37 12.24 -4.09
N GLY A 224 1.87 13.00 -5.05
CA GLY A 224 0.54 12.83 -5.61
C GLY A 224 0.40 13.55 -6.95
N PRO A 225 -0.65 13.26 -7.72
CA PRO A 225 -0.96 14.00 -8.94
C PRO A 225 -1.49 15.40 -8.58
N GLY A 226 -0.87 16.46 -9.10
CA GLY A 226 -1.33 17.84 -8.87
C GLY A 226 -0.36 18.88 -9.41
N LYS A 227 -0.88 20.07 -9.77
CA LYS A 227 -0.10 21.23 -10.20
C LYS A 227 0.03 22.20 -9.05
N HIS A 228 1.24 22.55 -8.56
CA HIS A 228 1.57 23.76 -7.76
C HIS A 228 3.11 23.80 -7.53
N ARG A 229 3.68 24.89 -6.98
CA ARG A 229 5.15 25.19 -7.04
C ARG A 229 5.93 25.16 -5.71
N GLY A 230 7.23 24.86 -5.81
CA GLY A 230 8.32 25.02 -4.81
C GLY A 230 9.55 24.12 -5.10
N THR A 231 10.62 24.24 -4.29
CA THR A 231 12.02 23.82 -4.47
C THR A 231 12.69 22.77 -3.50
N LEU A 232 13.04 21.52 -3.90
CA LEU A 232 13.96 20.56 -3.19
C LEU A 232 15.33 20.23 -3.87
N LYS A 233 16.41 19.87 -3.11
CA LYS A 233 17.80 19.77 -3.65
C LYS A 233 18.07 18.70 -4.72
N LYS A 234 17.58 17.49 -4.54
CA LYS A 234 17.58 16.44 -5.56
C LYS A 234 16.43 15.47 -5.35
N PHE A 235 15.63 15.26 -6.39
CA PHE A 235 14.54 14.28 -6.43
C PHE A 235 14.71 13.39 -7.65
N SER A 236 14.70 12.08 -7.45
CA SER A 236 14.65 11.10 -8.54
C SER A 236 13.42 10.21 -8.35
N LEU A 237 12.58 10.12 -9.39
CA LEU A 237 11.41 9.24 -9.40
C LEU A 237 11.79 7.92 -10.06
N MET A 238 11.60 6.82 -9.32
CA MET A 238 11.84 5.47 -9.82
C MET A 238 10.51 4.72 -9.90
N LEU A 239 10.22 4.20 -11.09
CA LEU A 239 9.02 3.42 -11.39
C LEU A 239 9.41 1.96 -11.59
N HIS A 240 8.67 1.06 -10.95
CA HIS A 240 8.83 -0.38 -11.09
C HIS A 240 7.50 -0.98 -11.54
N GLY A 241 7.55 -1.86 -12.53
CA GLY A 241 6.34 -2.51 -13.01
C GLY A 241 6.59 -3.35 -14.25
N THR A 242 5.54 -3.56 -15.04
CA THR A 242 5.55 -4.41 -16.23
C THR A 242 5.19 -3.60 -17.48
N LYS A 243 5.67 -4.07 -18.63
CA LYS A 243 5.29 -3.54 -19.94
C LYS A 243 4.00 -4.18 -20.44
N GLU A 244 3.85 -5.49 -20.23
CA GLU A 244 2.67 -6.28 -20.57
C GLU A 244 1.65 -6.32 -19.43
N PRO A 245 0.34 -6.45 -19.71
CA PRO A 245 -0.70 -6.49 -18.69
C PRO A 245 -0.54 -7.69 -17.75
N PRO A 246 -0.35 -7.49 -16.42
CA PRO A 246 -0.01 -8.57 -15.50
C PRO A 246 -1.16 -9.53 -15.18
N TYR A 247 -2.41 -9.13 -15.43
CA TYR A 247 -3.60 -9.91 -15.10
C TYR A 247 -4.36 -10.44 -16.32
N ALA A 248 -3.73 -10.39 -17.50
CA ALA A 248 -4.36 -10.85 -18.74
C ALA A 248 -4.62 -12.36 -18.70
N GLY A 249 -5.87 -12.74 -18.90
CA GLY A 249 -6.28 -14.15 -18.96
C GLY A 249 -6.27 -14.87 -17.61
N ILE A 250 -6.27 -14.16 -16.48
CA ILE A 250 -6.58 -14.76 -15.17
C ILE A 250 -8.09 -14.74 -15.01
N GLU A 251 -8.68 -15.92 -14.83
CA GLU A 251 -10.10 -16.09 -14.55
C GLU A 251 -10.25 -16.73 -13.17
N PRO A 252 -11.09 -16.19 -12.27
CA PRO A 252 -11.39 -16.82 -10.99
C PRO A 252 -11.92 -18.25 -11.16
N LEU A 253 -11.87 -19.04 -10.07
CA LEU A 253 -12.50 -20.36 -10.03
C LEU A 253 -13.98 -20.29 -10.40
N LEU A 254 -14.49 -21.34 -11.02
CA LEU A 254 -15.88 -21.39 -11.49
C LEU A 254 -16.86 -21.11 -10.34
N GLY A 255 -17.72 -20.10 -10.51
CA GLY A 255 -18.71 -19.69 -9.49
C GLY A 255 -18.17 -18.75 -8.42
N HIS A 256 -16.88 -18.38 -8.49
CA HIS A 256 -16.26 -17.40 -7.60
C HIS A 256 -16.01 -16.07 -8.31
N VAL A 257 -16.11 -14.96 -7.59
CA VAL A 257 -15.91 -13.61 -8.14
C VAL A 257 -14.92 -12.86 -7.27
N ASN A 258 -13.78 -12.47 -7.85
CA ASN A 258 -12.87 -11.51 -7.23
C ASN A 258 -13.14 -10.10 -7.79
N SER A 259 -13.77 -9.26 -6.97
CA SER A 259 -14.20 -7.91 -7.37
C SER A 259 -13.02 -7.00 -7.72
N LYS A 260 -11.93 -7.05 -6.95
CA LYS A 260 -10.73 -6.24 -7.19
C LYS A 260 -10.06 -6.61 -8.51
N LEU A 261 -9.91 -7.90 -8.81
CA LEU A 261 -9.36 -8.38 -10.07
C LEU A 261 -10.20 -7.89 -11.24
N GLN A 262 -11.54 -7.97 -11.15
CA GLN A 262 -12.44 -7.49 -12.19
C GLN A 262 -12.29 -5.98 -12.43
N VAL A 263 -12.22 -5.18 -11.36
CA VAL A 263 -12.00 -3.73 -11.42
C VAL A 263 -10.69 -3.41 -12.16
N VAL A 264 -9.60 -4.05 -11.75
CA VAL A 264 -8.27 -3.77 -12.31
C VAL A 264 -8.16 -4.27 -13.76
N GLN A 265 -8.69 -5.45 -14.08
CA GLN A 265 -8.74 -5.95 -15.46
C GLN A 265 -9.57 -5.02 -16.36
N THR A 266 -10.66 -4.45 -15.84
CA THR A 266 -11.48 -3.48 -16.57
C THR A 266 -10.70 -2.19 -16.82
N ALA A 267 -9.98 -1.68 -15.81
CA ALA A 267 -9.12 -0.51 -15.96
C ALA A 267 -8.00 -0.75 -17.00
N HIS A 268 -7.34 -1.91 -16.96
CA HIS A 268 -6.27 -2.26 -17.90
C HIS A 268 -6.75 -2.36 -19.34
N LYS A 269 -8.00 -2.79 -19.58
CA LYS A 269 -8.61 -2.82 -20.92
C LYS A 269 -8.88 -1.43 -21.49
N ARG A 270 -9.13 -0.42 -20.63
CA ARG A 270 -9.36 0.98 -21.08
C ARG A 270 -8.07 1.68 -21.51
N ILE A 271 -6.92 1.21 -21.02
CA ILE A 271 -5.59 1.78 -21.27
C ILE A 271 -4.89 1.06 -22.44
N ALA A 272 -5.40 -0.10 -22.88
CA ALA A 272 -4.87 -0.80 -24.05
C ALA A 272 -5.11 0.05 -25.32
N PRO A 273 -4.07 0.27 -26.16
CA PRO A 273 -4.18 1.06 -27.38
C PRO A 273 -5.05 0.39 -28.45
#